data_AF-A0A966D7K3-F1
#
_entry.id   AF-A0A966D7K3-F1
#
_cell.length_a   1.000
_cell.length_b   1.000
_cell.length_c   1.000
_cell.angle_alpha   90.00
_cell.angle_beta   90.00
_cell.angle_gamma   90.00
#
_symmetry.space_group_name_H-M   'P 1'
#
loop_
_entity.id
_entity.type
_entity.pdbx_description
1 polymer ?
#
loop_
_entity_poly.entity_id
_entity_poly.type
_entity_poly.pdbx_seq_one_letter_code
_entity_poly.pdbx_strand_id
1 'polypeptide(L)'
;MLIKVNSSKNESSPFSDLFKYNSKTDCLEITDDLLNGESDILKSIGSNVKQWAGNWDAIWDNIKLRGRIKEYQVSMSIKYKNDDLLEAKAIVDSNDMFHKISEKVNEEYGYLDSEKIFFNYKEWFKSYAKQYEKKIFDEDESSEFIDT
;
A
#
# COMPACT_ATOMS: atom_id res chain seq x y z
N MET A 1 -37.07 31.97 18.04
CA MET A 1 -36.91 31.82 16.58
C MET A 1 -35.64 31.02 16.36
N LEU A 2 -35.76 29.71 16.08
CA LEU A 2 -34.62 28.82 15.89
C LEU A 2 -33.99 29.14 14.53
N ILE A 3 -32.75 29.61 14.54
CA ILE A 3 -31.96 29.78 13.32
C ILE A 3 -31.63 28.38 12.82
N LYS A 4 -32.34 27.92 11.79
CA LYS A 4 -31.93 26.77 10.99
C LYS A 4 -30.62 27.17 10.32
N VAL A 5 -29.51 26.60 10.77
CA VAL A 5 -28.26 26.59 10.01
C VAL A 5 -28.54 25.71 8.80
N ASN A 6 -28.92 26.34 7.69
CA ASN A 6 -28.88 25.71 6.39
C ASN A 6 -27.41 25.36 6.14
N SER A 7 -27.07 24.08 6.23
CA SER A 7 -25.81 23.56 5.70
C SER A 7 -25.81 23.84 4.20
N SER A 8 -25.21 24.96 3.83
CA SER A 8 -24.95 25.33 2.45
C SER A 8 -24.22 24.17 1.79
N LYS A 9 -24.62 23.80 0.58
CA LYS A 9 -23.82 22.99 -0.34
C LYS A 9 -22.37 23.44 -0.23
N ASN A 10 -21.50 22.56 0.26
CA ASN A 10 -20.06 22.80 0.20
C ASN A 10 -19.70 22.81 -1.29
N GLU A 11 -19.32 24.00 -1.77
CA GLU A 11 -18.41 24.09 -2.91
C GLU A 11 -17.23 23.16 -2.60
N SER A 12 -16.87 22.31 -3.56
CA SER A 12 -15.86 21.27 -3.39
C SER A 12 -14.54 21.88 -2.95
N SER A 13 -14.25 21.81 -1.65
CA SER A 13 -12.92 22.10 -1.13
C SER A 13 -11.95 21.15 -1.84
N PRO A 14 -10.83 21.65 -2.41
CA PRO A 14 -9.83 20.78 -3.03
C PRO A 14 -9.24 19.78 -2.03
N PHE A 15 -9.43 20.03 -0.74
CA PHE A 15 -9.13 19.13 0.36
C PHE A 15 -10.44 18.66 0.99
N SER A 16 -10.95 17.53 0.50
CA SER A 16 -12.00 16.76 1.16
C SER A 16 -11.39 15.77 2.15
N ASP A 17 -12.08 15.52 3.26
CA ASP A 17 -11.67 14.51 4.23
C ASP A 17 -11.90 13.12 3.62
N LEU A 18 -10.84 12.34 3.42
CA LEU A 18 -10.93 10.98 2.85
C LEU A 18 -11.26 9.92 3.91
N PHE A 19 -10.86 10.18 5.16
CA PHE A 19 -11.09 9.33 6.31
C PHE A 19 -11.54 10.18 7.49
N LYS A 20 -12.43 9.62 8.31
CA LYS A 20 -12.91 10.25 9.54
C LYS A 20 -12.78 9.29 10.71
N TYR A 21 -12.19 9.76 11.79
CA TYR A 21 -12.12 8.97 13.02
C TYR A 21 -13.49 8.89 13.69
N ASN A 22 -13.92 7.66 14.02
CA ASN A 22 -15.13 7.38 14.79
C ASN A 22 -14.74 6.90 16.19
N SER A 23 -14.98 7.75 17.19
CA SER A 23 -14.63 7.47 18.59
C SER A 23 -15.45 6.34 19.23
N LYS A 24 -16.57 5.93 18.63
CA LYS A 24 -17.37 4.82 19.14
C LYS A 24 -16.81 3.47 18.71
N THR A 25 -16.27 3.39 17.49
CA THR A 25 -15.71 2.15 16.92
C THR A 25 -14.20 2.07 17.11
N ASP A 26 -13.56 3.19 17.48
CA ASP A 26 -12.11 3.36 17.53
C ASP A 26 -11.43 3.06 16.18
N CYS A 27 -12.11 3.43 15.10
CA CYS A 27 -11.67 3.17 13.73
C CYS A 27 -11.64 4.45 12.88
N LEU A 28 -10.73 4.48 11.91
CA LEU A 28 -10.82 5.39 10.77
C LEU A 28 -11.82 4.83 9.76
N GLU A 29 -12.92 5.54 9.56
CA GLU A 29 -13.96 5.18 8.59
C GLU A 29 -13.73 5.94 7.28
N ILE A 30 -13.95 5.25 6.16
CA ILE A 30 -13.86 5.85 4.82
C ILE A 30 -15.05 6.79 4.63
N THR A 31 -14.81 7.96 4.04
CA THR A 31 -15.87 8.91 3.68
C THR A 31 -16.48 8.60 2.32
N ASP A 32 -17.72 9.05 2.10
CA ASP A 32 -18.39 8.93 0.80
C ASP A 32 -17.60 9.61 -0.33
N ASP A 33 -16.92 10.71 -0.02
CA ASP A 33 -16.05 11.45 -0.94
C ASP A 33 -14.92 10.55 -1.50
N LEU A 34 -14.34 9.68 -0.66
CA LEU A 34 -13.35 8.71 -1.11
C LEU A 34 -14.00 7.56 -1.90
N LEU A 35 -15.13 7.02 -1.45
CA LEU A 35 -15.80 5.90 -2.13
C LEU A 35 -16.27 6.25 -3.53
N ASN A 36 -16.86 7.43 -3.69
CA ASN A 36 -17.39 7.91 -4.96
C ASN A 36 -16.31 8.53 -5.87
N GLY A 37 -15.07 8.60 -5.39
CA GLY A 37 -13.96 9.18 -6.13
C GLY A 37 -14.12 10.67 -6.36
N GLU A 38 -14.68 11.41 -5.41
CA GLU A 38 -14.89 12.86 -5.52
C GLU A 38 -13.61 13.66 -5.20
N SER A 39 -12.53 13.00 -4.80
CA SER A 39 -11.23 13.63 -4.55
C SER A 39 -10.53 14.06 -5.85
N ASP A 40 -10.47 15.36 -6.08
CA ASP A 40 -9.71 15.96 -7.19
C ASP A 40 -8.20 15.69 -7.09
N ILE A 41 -7.66 15.60 -5.86
CA ILE A 41 -6.25 15.29 -5.63
C ILE A 41 -5.93 13.86 -6.09
N LEU A 42 -6.72 12.86 -5.70
CA LEU A 42 -6.48 11.49 -6.11
C LEU A 42 -6.64 11.31 -7.62
N LYS A 43 -7.63 11.98 -8.23
CA LYS A 43 -7.78 12.02 -9.69
C LYS A 43 -6.57 12.65 -10.38
N SER A 44 -6.05 13.75 -9.83
CA SER A 44 -4.87 14.45 -10.36
C SER A 44 -3.61 13.58 -10.26
N ILE A 45 -3.42 12.85 -9.16
CA ILE A 45 -2.29 11.92 -9.03
C ILE A 45 -2.44 10.75 -10.02
N GLY A 46 -3.63 10.15 -10.08
CA GLY A 46 -3.92 9.03 -10.96
C GLY A 46 -3.81 9.38 -12.45
N SER A 47 -4.15 10.61 -12.84
CA SER A 47 -4.07 11.05 -14.25
C SER A 47 -2.63 11.14 -14.76
N ASN A 48 -1.64 11.30 -13.88
CA ASN A 48 -0.22 11.27 -14.25
C ASN A 48 0.26 9.88 -14.66
N VAL A 49 -0.49 8.83 -14.33
CA VAL A 49 -0.15 7.46 -14.70
C VAL A 49 -1.05 7.03 -15.85
N LYS A 50 -0.44 6.83 -17.02
CA LYS A 50 -1.13 6.55 -18.29
C LYS A 50 -2.12 5.39 -18.19
N GLN A 51 -1.81 4.38 -17.37
CA GLN A 51 -2.61 3.19 -17.15
C GLN A 51 -3.85 3.43 -16.26
N TRP A 52 -3.89 4.54 -15.53
CA TRP A 52 -4.96 4.87 -14.57
C TRP A 52 -5.77 6.11 -14.98
N ALA A 53 -5.30 6.86 -15.97
CA ALA A 53 -5.95 8.07 -16.45
C ALA A 53 -7.41 7.81 -16.87
N GLY A 54 -8.35 8.42 -16.14
CA GLY A 54 -9.78 8.28 -16.38
C GLY A 54 -10.40 6.98 -15.85
N ASN A 55 -9.66 6.14 -15.14
CA ASN A 55 -10.15 4.90 -14.55
C ASN A 55 -10.05 4.93 -13.01
N TRP A 56 -11.13 5.35 -12.35
CA TRP A 56 -11.20 5.41 -10.89
C TRP A 56 -11.02 4.03 -10.24
N ASP A 57 -11.66 3.00 -10.79
CA ASP A 57 -11.57 1.64 -10.25
C ASP A 57 -10.12 1.12 -10.23
N ALA A 58 -9.34 1.42 -11.29
CA ALA A 58 -7.93 1.06 -11.34
C ALA A 58 -7.09 1.79 -10.27
N ILE A 59 -7.38 3.06 -9.99
CA ILE A 59 -6.73 3.82 -8.91
C ILE A 59 -7.09 3.20 -7.56
N TRP A 60 -8.38 2.97 -7.32
CA TRP A 60 -8.89 2.40 -6.08
C TRP A 60 -8.34 0.99 -5.82
N ASP A 61 -8.27 0.17 -6.86
CA ASP A 61 -7.68 -1.16 -6.79
C ASP A 61 -6.18 -1.10 -6.48
N ASN A 62 -5.45 -0.12 -7.00
CA ASN A 62 -4.04 0.07 -6.67
C ASN A 62 -3.84 0.49 -5.19
N ILE A 63 -4.69 1.38 -4.67
CA ILE A 63 -4.68 1.79 -3.26
C ILE A 63 -4.92 0.56 -2.37
N LYS A 64 -5.97 -0.23 -2.65
CA LYS A 64 -6.25 -1.47 -1.92
C LYS A 64 -5.12 -2.50 -2.04
N LEU A 65 -4.51 -2.63 -3.22
CA LEU A 65 -3.38 -3.52 -3.46
C LEU A 65 -2.19 -3.15 -2.56
N ARG A 66 -1.82 -1.86 -2.51
CA ARG A 66 -0.74 -1.39 -1.64
C ARG A 66 -1.06 -1.59 -0.15
N GLY A 67 -2.32 -1.39 0.25
CA GLY A 67 -2.79 -1.73 1.59
C GLY A 67 -2.57 -3.21 1.94
N ARG A 68 -3.01 -4.13 1.06
CA ARG A 68 -2.83 -5.58 1.22
C ARG A 68 -1.35 -6.00 1.25
N ILE A 69 -0.50 -5.36 0.44
CA ILE A 69 0.94 -5.61 0.46
C ILE A 69 1.54 -5.25 1.83
N LYS A 70 1.18 -4.09 2.39
CA LYS A 70 1.65 -3.66 3.71
C LYS A 70 1.17 -4.57 4.83
N GLU A 71 -0.11 -4.96 4.79
CA GLU A 71 -0.67 -5.94 5.72
C GLU A 71 0.09 -7.27 5.65
N TYR A 72 0.42 -7.73 4.44
CA TYR A 72 1.19 -8.97 4.25
C TYR A 72 2.63 -8.87 4.77
N GLN A 73 3.30 -7.73 4.57
CA GLN A 73 4.65 -7.48 5.11
C GLN A 73 4.65 -7.64 6.64
N VAL A 74 3.72 -6.99 7.33
CA VAL A 74 3.58 -7.07 8.79
C VAL A 74 3.23 -8.49 9.24
N SER A 75 2.28 -9.14 8.56
CA SER A 75 1.89 -10.53 8.87
C SER A 75 3.08 -11.49 8.78
N MET A 76 3.97 -11.28 7.82
CA MET A 76 5.19 -12.06 7.66
C MET A 76 6.23 -11.75 8.73
N SER A 77 6.45 -10.47 9.06
CA SER A 77 7.30 -10.04 10.19
C SER A 77 6.92 -10.76 11.48
N ILE A 78 5.62 -10.75 11.82
CA ILE A 78 5.08 -11.42 13.02
C ILE A 78 5.27 -12.93 12.93
N LYS A 79 4.99 -13.53 11.77
CA LYS A 79 5.08 -14.99 11.58
C LYS A 79 6.51 -15.51 11.75
N TYR A 80 7.49 -14.79 11.23
CA TYR A 80 8.92 -15.15 11.33
C TYR A 80 9.60 -14.53 12.56
N LYS A 81 8.89 -13.71 13.33
CA LYS A 81 9.42 -12.95 14.47
C LYS A 81 10.68 -12.16 14.11
N ASN A 82 10.67 -11.56 12.93
CA ASN A 82 11.81 -10.82 12.38
C ASN A 82 11.35 -9.43 11.94
N ASP A 83 11.60 -8.45 12.80
CA ASP A 83 11.20 -7.06 12.59
C ASP A 83 12.07 -6.35 11.53
N ASP A 84 13.25 -6.88 11.21
CA ASP A 84 14.11 -6.35 10.14
C ASP A 84 13.46 -6.46 8.75
N LEU A 85 12.42 -7.29 8.61
CA LEU A 85 11.59 -7.34 7.40
C LEU A 85 10.78 -6.05 7.17
N LEU A 86 10.61 -5.23 8.20
CA LEU A 86 9.94 -3.94 8.15
C LEU A 86 10.93 -2.77 8.08
N GLU A 87 12.22 -3.04 8.14
CA GLU A 87 13.28 -2.04 8.06
C GLU A 87 13.57 -1.59 6.63
N ALA A 88 14.27 -0.46 6.51
CA ALA A 88 14.48 0.24 5.25
C ALA A 88 14.98 -0.66 4.10
N LYS A 89 15.93 -1.57 4.38
CA LYS A 89 16.49 -2.49 3.36
C LYS A 89 15.42 -3.40 2.76
N ALA A 90 14.64 -4.08 3.61
CA ALA A 90 13.58 -4.98 3.17
C ALA A 90 12.43 -4.24 2.47
N ILE A 91 12.11 -3.02 2.91
CA ILE A 91 11.06 -2.20 2.31
C ILE A 91 11.46 -1.68 0.92
N VAL A 92 12.73 -1.28 0.73
CA VAL A 92 13.25 -0.86 -0.58
C VAL A 92 13.22 -2.03 -1.56
N ASP A 93 13.76 -3.19 -1.18
CA ASP A 93 13.77 -4.40 -2.02
C ASP A 93 12.34 -4.82 -2.39
N SER A 94 11.42 -4.72 -1.44
CA SER A 94 10.00 -4.97 -1.65
C SER A 94 9.36 -4.02 -2.66
N ASN A 95 9.63 -2.72 -2.55
CA ASN A 95 9.06 -1.72 -3.46
C ASN A 95 9.58 -1.93 -4.89
N ASP A 96 10.87 -2.20 -5.04
CA ASP A 96 11.49 -2.49 -6.33
C ASP A 96 10.87 -3.73 -6.98
N MET A 97 10.66 -4.79 -6.19
CA MET A 97 10.04 -6.00 -6.73
C MET A 97 8.57 -5.80 -7.08
N PHE A 98 7.82 -5.00 -6.31
CA PHE A 98 6.45 -4.63 -6.67
C PHE A 98 6.39 -3.96 -8.04
N HIS A 99 7.30 -3.03 -8.33
CA HIS A 99 7.37 -2.38 -9.65
C HIS A 99 7.70 -3.38 -10.77
N LYS A 100 8.70 -4.25 -10.57
CA LYS A 100 9.07 -5.30 -11.54
C LYS A 100 7.93 -6.26 -11.83
N ILE A 101 7.18 -6.68 -10.81
CA ILE A 101 6.01 -7.56 -10.97
C ILE A 101 4.88 -6.84 -11.70
N SER A 102 4.63 -5.58 -11.35
CA SER A 102 3.60 -4.77 -12.01
C SER A 102 3.90 -4.56 -13.49
N GLU A 103 5.17 -4.30 -13.85
CA GLU A 103 5.62 -4.19 -15.23
C GLU A 103 5.40 -5.49 -16.00
N LYS A 104 5.83 -6.63 -15.45
CA LYS A 104 5.62 -7.96 -16.07
C LYS A 104 4.14 -8.26 -16.32
N VAL A 105 3.27 -8.00 -15.34
CA VAL A 105 1.82 -8.20 -15.50
C VAL A 105 1.26 -7.28 -16.58
N ASN A 106 1.72 -6.03 -16.62
CA ASN A 106 1.29 -5.08 -17.64
C ASN A 106 1.76 -5.46 -19.05
N GLU A 107 2.97 -6.01 -19.20
CA GLU A 107 3.49 -6.54 -20.47
C GLU A 107 2.71 -7.76 -20.96
N GLU A 108 2.33 -8.67 -20.05
CA GLU A 108 1.64 -9.92 -20.40
C GLU A 108 0.15 -9.71 -20.72
N TYR A 109 -0.53 -8.83 -19.98
CA TYR A 109 -1.99 -8.65 -20.10
C TYR A 109 -2.41 -7.32 -20.72
N GLY A 110 -1.50 -6.36 -20.86
CA GLY A 110 -1.80 -5.01 -21.35
C GLY A 110 -2.51 -4.10 -20.33
N TYR A 111 -2.73 -4.59 -19.10
CA TYR A 111 -3.31 -3.83 -17.99
C TYR A 111 -2.75 -4.31 -16.64
N LEU A 112 -2.94 -3.50 -15.60
CA LEU A 112 -2.49 -3.81 -14.24
C LEU A 112 -3.58 -4.59 -13.48
N ASP A 113 -3.44 -5.91 -13.43
CA ASP A 113 -4.32 -6.80 -12.65
C ASP A 113 -3.85 -6.89 -11.18
N SER A 114 -4.58 -6.25 -10.27
CA SER A 114 -4.22 -6.17 -8.86
C SER A 114 -4.16 -7.53 -8.16
N GLU A 115 -5.02 -8.49 -8.51
CA GLU A 115 -5.02 -9.82 -7.89
C GLU A 115 -3.78 -10.62 -8.29
N LYS A 116 -3.42 -10.58 -9.57
CA LYS A 116 -2.21 -11.25 -10.07
C LYS A 116 -0.94 -10.63 -9.51
N ILE A 117 -0.88 -9.29 -9.46
CA ILE A 117 0.26 -8.59 -8.86
C ILE A 117 0.41 -9.01 -7.40
N PHE A 118 -0.69 -9.03 -6.64
CA PHE A 118 -0.66 -9.44 -5.23
C PHE A 118 -0.23 -10.90 -5.06
N PHE A 119 -0.75 -11.81 -5.90
CA PHE A 119 -0.36 -13.22 -5.86
C PHE A 119 1.14 -13.42 -6.10
N ASN A 120 1.66 -12.85 -7.20
CA ASN A 120 3.07 -12.94 -7.56
C ASN A 120 3.96 -12.29 -6.50
N TYR A 121 3.53 -11.16 -5.94
CA TYR A 121 4.24 -10.48 -4.86
C TYR A 121 4.31 -11.34 -3.59
N LYS A 122 3.22 -11.98 -3.18
CA LYS A 122 3.20 -12.86 -1.99
C LYS A 122 4.18 -14.02 -2.13
N GLU A 123 4.17 -14.70 -3.27
CA GLU A 123 5.06 -15.85 -3.53
C GLU A 123 6.54 -15.42 -3.47
N TRP A 124 6.86 -14.26 -4.04
CA TRP A 124 8.19 -13.70 -3.95
C TRP A 124 8.55 -13.30 -2.50
N PHE A 125 7.71 -12.51 -1.83
CA PHE A 125 8.02 -11.97 -0.51
C PHE A 125 8.14 -13.08 0.55
N LYS A 126 7.37 -14.16 0.41
CA LYS A 126 7.51 -15.37 1.23
C LYS A 126 8.89 -16.02 1.07
N SER A 127 9.38 -16.08 -0.16
CA SER A 127 10.70 -16.65 -0.47
C SER A 127 11.81 -15.72 0.03
N TYR A 128 11.62 -14.41 -0.12
CA TYR A 128 12.53 -13.37 0.37
C TYR A 128 12.65 -13.41 1.90
N ALA A 129 11.54 -13.39 2.63
CA ALA A 129 11.52 -13.40 4.09
C ALA A 129 12.28 -14.61 4.68
N LYS A 130 12.14 -15.79 4.07
CA LYS A 130 12.85 -17.00 4.48
C LYS A 130 14.37 -16.92 4.24
N GLN A 131 14.81 -16.22 3.21
CA GLN A 131 16.24 -16.03 2.92
C GLN A 131 16.85 -14.93 3.79
N TYR A 132 16.06 -13.90 4.09
CA TYR A 132 16.48 -12.79 4.94
C TYR A 132 16.79 -13.24 6.37
N GLU A 133 16.00 -14.18 6.89
CA GLU A 133 16.28 -14.87 8.17
C GLU A 133 17.69 -15.49 8.18
N LYS A 134 18.08 -16.23 7.12
CA LYS A 134 19.40 -16.85 7.03
C LYS A 134 20.55 -15.84 6.95
N LYS A 135 20.37 -14.73 6.27
CA LYS A 135 21.42 -13.71 6.08
C LYS A 135 21.82 -13.02 7.38
N ILE A 136 20.87 -12.82 8.30
CA ILE A 136 21.16 -12.22 9.61
C ILE A 136 22.05 -13.18 10.43
N PHE A 137 21.74 -14.48 10.45
CA PHE A 137 22.58 -15.47 11.15
C PHE A 137 24.02 -15.53 10.60
N ASP A 138 24.21 -15.41 9.28
CA ASP A 138 25.54 -15.41 8.67
C ASP A 138 26.31 -14.09 8.90
N GLU A 139 25.62 -12.94 8.94
CA GLU A 139 26.22 -11.62 9.22
C GLU A 139 26.61 -11.49 10.71
N ASP A 140 25.79 -12.00 11.65
CA ASP A 140 26.08 -12.00 13.08
C ASP A 140 27.29 -12.89 13.43
N GLU A 141 27.39 -14.11 12.88
CA GLU A 141 28.58 -14.97 13.07
C GLU A 141 29.85 -14.30 12.53
N SER A 142 29.77 -13.57 11.40
CA SER A 142 30.93 -12.89 10.83
C SER A 142 31.39 -11.66 11.62
N SER A 143 30.51 -11.07 12.44
CA SER A 143 30.82 -9.92 13.30
C SER A 143 31.51 -10.31 14.61
N GLU A 144 31.27 -11.53 15.13
CA GLU A 144 31.93 -12.05 16.34
C GLU A 144 33.42 -12.38 16.14
N PHE A 145 33.91 -12.49 14.89
CA PHE A 145 35.32 -12.81 14.60
C PHE A 145 36.24 -11.59 14.44
N ILE A 146 35.75 -10.37 14.59
CA ILE A 146 36.54 -9.15 14.36
C ILE A 146 37.15 -8.56 15.66
N ASP A 147 36.81 -9.08 16.84
CA ASP A 147 37.21 -8.47 18.13
C ASP A 147 38.26 -9.27 18.93
N THR A 148 39.27 -9.87 18.27
CA THR A 148 40.42 -10.53 18.93
C THR A 148 41.76 -10.06 18.35
#